data_AF-A0A359AKS2-F1
#
_entry.id   AF-A0A359AKS2-F1
#
_cell.length_a   1.000
_cell.length_b   1.000
_cell.length_c   1.000
_cell.angle_alpha   90.00
_cell.angle_beta   90.00
_cell.angle_gamma   90.00
#
_symmetry.space_group_name_H-M   'P 1'
#
loop_
_entity.id
_entity.type
_entity.pdbx_description
1 polymer ?
#
loop_
_entity_poly.entity_id
_entity_poly.type
_entity_poly.pdbx_seq_one_letter_code
_entity_poly.pdbx_strand_id
1 'polypeptide(L)'
;MAEKWYKLDEDLQAIEQEQTIDETSGTIITKELDKTSFGNWVMTKPGQTTTVSFTYRLPLKLLNNSDYLSYSLLAQKQAGRVADGFFSHISIPVDWQVVWRDPAEIDLNGNQLNYSTDLKEDRYFGFVMKR
;
A
#
# COMPACT_ATOMS: atom_id res chain seq x y z
N MET A 1 9.33 -21.67 22.54
CA MET A 1 9.40 -23.08 22.08
C MET A 1 8.03 -23.44 21.55
N ALA A 2 7.93 -23.91 20.30
CA ALA A 2 6.65 -24.35 19.74
C ALA A 2 6.16 -25.61 20.48
N GLU A 3 4.87 -25.73 20.73
CA GLU A 3 4.30 -26.86 21.48
C GLU A 3 4.33 -28.17 20.66
N LYS A 4 4.30 -29.32 21.35
CA LYS A 4 4.51 -30.66 20.77
C LYS A 4 3.47 -31.08 19.71
N TRP A 5 2.33 -30.40 19.65
CA TRP A 5 1.27 -30.62 18.66
C TRP A 5 1.35 -29.66 17.47
N TYR A 6 2.28 -28.71 17.49
CA TYR A 6 2.49 -27.78 16.40
C TYR A 6 3.11 -28.51 15.21
N LYS A 7 2.31 -28.72 14.17
CA LYS A 7 2.77 -29.15 12.85
C LYS A 7 2.82 -27.91 11.96
N LEU A 8 3.94 -27.66 11.30
CA LEU A 8 3.99 -26.66 10.24
C LEU A 8 3.02 -27.04 9.13
N ASP A 9 2.28 -26.05 8.68
CA ASP A 9 1.41 -26.17 7.53
C ASP A 9 2.25 -26.00 6.26
N GLU A 10 2.25 -27.02 5.40
CA GLU A 10 3.08 -27.07 4.19
C GLU A 10 2.68 -26.00 3.17
N ASP A 11 1.39 -25.64 3.10
CA ASP A 11 0.89 -24.60 2.20
C ASP A 11 1.35 -23.23 2.69
N LEU A 12 1.30 -23.02 4.00
CA LEU A 12 1.70 -21.77 4.65
C LEU A 12 3.21 -21.53 4.50
N GLN A 13 4.03 -22.57 4.63
CA GLN A 13 5.47 -22.48 4.34
C GLN A 13 5.80 -22.21 2.88
N ALA A 14 4.99 -22.74 1.95
CA ALA A 14 5.19 -22.50 0.53
C ALA A 14 4.90 -21.03 0.16
N ILE A 15 3.97 -20.39 0.87
CA ILE A 15 3.53 -19.00 0.64
C ILE A 15 4.43 -18.00 1.37
N GLU A 16 4.69 -18.19 2.67
CA GLU A 16 5.45 -17.28 3.53
C GLU A 16 6.97 -17.46 3.38
N GLN A 17 7.52 -16.95 2.28
CA GLN A 17 8.95 -17.01 2.00
C GLN A 17 9.66 -15.72 2.47
N GLU A 18 10.92 -15.85 2.88
CA GLU A 18 11.81 -14.71 3.18
C GLU A 18 11.26 -13.75 4.26
N GLN A 19 11.17 -14.23 5.51
CA GLN A 19 10.75 -13.41 6.65
C GLN A 19 11.92 -12.57 7.21
N THR A 20 11.80 -11.25 7.15
CA THR A 20 12.69 -10.31 7.85
C THR A 20 11.86 -9.50 8.84
N ILE A 21 12.41 -9.17 10.00
CA ILE A 21 11.75 -8.27 10.95
C ILE A 21 12.50 -6.94 10.93
N ASP A 22 11.79 -5.85 10.67
CA ASP A 22 12.36 -4.52 10.83
C ASP A 22 12.58 -4.24 12.33
N GLU A 23 13.85 -4.15 12.75
CA GLU A 23 14.22 -4.05 14.17
C GLU A 23 13.69 -2.78 14.85
N THR A 24 13.41 -1.72 14.07
CA THR A 24 12.93 -0.44 14.61
C THR A 24 11.42 -0.45 14.86
N SER A 25 10.63 -0.96 13.90
CA SER A 25 9.17 -0.94 13.99
C SER A 25 8.55 -2.25 14.48
N GLY A 26 9.30 -3.36 14.45
CA GLY A 26 8.76 -4.70 14.65
C GLY A 26 7.90 -5.19 13.48
N THR A 27 7.89 -4.48 12.35
CA THR A 27 7.16 -4.90 11.14
C THR A 27 7.75 -6.20 10.62
N ILE A 28 6.91 -7.21 10.43
CA ILE A 28 7.28 -8.46 9.76
C ILE A 28 7.17 -8.21 8.26
N ILE A 29 8.27 -8.39 7.54
CA ILE A 29 8.35 -8.24 6.08
C ILE A 29 8.52 -9.63 5.48
N THR A 30 7.58 -10.01 4.63
CA THR A 30 7.59 -11.31 3.93
C THR A 30 7.46 -11.11 2.44
N LYS A 31 7.83 -12.13 1.67
CA LYS A 31 7.60 -12.19 0.24
C LYS A 31 6.58 -13.29 -0.04
N GLU A 32 5.37 -12.88 -0.39
CA GLU A 32 4.22 -13.75 -0.58
C GLU A 32 3.51 -13.37 -1.87
N LEU A 33 3.10 -14.36 -2.67
CA LEU A 33 2.35 -14.14 -3.92
C LEU A 33 3.02 -13.11 -4.85
N ASP A 34 4.35 -13.17 -4.96
CA ASP A 34 5.20 -12.22 -5.73
C ASP A 34 5.11 -10.76 -5.28
N LYS A 35 4.64 -10.51 -4.05
CA LYS A 35 4.52 -9.17 -3.45
C LYS A 35 5.36 -9.09 -2.18
N THR A 36 5.80 -7.88 -1.86
CA THR A 36 6.33 -7.57 -0.54
C THR A 36 5.14 -7.29 0.39
N SER A 37 5.00 -8.10 1.44
CA SER A 37 3.96 -7.97 2.46
C SER A 37 4.55 -7.39 3.74
N PHE A 38 3.79 -6.51 4.40
CA PHE A 38 4.18 -5.83 5.64
C PHE A 38 3.14 -6.14 6.72
N GLY A 39 3.49 -7.01 7.66
CA GLY A 39 2.64 -7.46 8.76
C GLY A 39 2.92 -6.72 10.06
N ASN A 40 1.86 -6.24 10.72
CA ASN A 40 1.90 -5.61 12.03
C ASN A 40 0.70 -6.05 12.88
N TRP A 41 0.91 -6.20 14.18
CA TRP A 41 -0.17 -6.47 15.14
C TRP A 41 -0.58 -5.20 15.86
N VAL A 42 -1.87 -4.87 15.83
CA VAL A 42 -2.44 -3.70 16.51
C VAL A 42 -3.59 -4.15 17.39
N MET A 43 -3.57 -3.75 18.67
CA MET A 43 -4.65 -4.01 19.62
C MET A 43 -5.29 -2.69 20.08
N THR A 44 -6.59 -2.55 19.84
CA THR A 44 -7.37 -1.38 20.22
C THR A 44 -8.33 -1.75 21.36
N LYS A 45 -8.28 -1.00 22.46
CA LYS A 45 -9.17 -1.25 23.61
C LYS A 45 -10.62 -0.85 23.28
N PRO A 46 -11.62 -1.43 23.94
CA PRO A 46 -13.01 -1.02 23.80
C PRO A 46 -13.19 0.49 24.02
N GLY A 47 -13.87 1.16 23.09
CA GLY A 47 -14.13 2.60 23.13
C GLY A 47 -12.91 3.49 22.83
N GLN A 48 -11.76 2.93 22.49
CA GLN A 48 -10.57 3.70 22.09
C GLN A 48 -10.38 3.72 20.57
N THR A 49 -9.65 4.73 20.10
CA THR A 49 -9.21 4.85 18.71
C THR A 49 -7.70 4.69 18.65
N THR A 50 -7.24 3.76 17.83
CA THR A 50 -5.81 3.61 17.51
C THR A 50 -5.56 4.16 16.12
N THR A 51 -4.54 5.01 15.99
CA THR A 51 -4.07 5.53 14.70
C THR A 51 -2.75 4.84 14.35
N VAL A 52 -2.66 4.33 13.13
CA VAL A 52 -1.46 3.65 12.60
C VAL A 52 -0.88 4.53 11.49
N SER A 53 0.43 4.75 11.52
CA SER A 53 1.15 5.45 10.47
C SER A 53 2.22 4.53 9.90
N PHE A 54 2.22 4.38 8.58
CA PHE A 54 3.15 3.53 7.86
C PHE A 54 3.87 4.37 6.81
N THR A 55 5.21 4.36 6.86
CA THR A 55 6.05 5.06 5.89
C THR A 55 6.97 4.03 5.25
N TYR A 56 6.97 3.98 3.93
CA TYR A 56 7.80 3.04 3.18
C TYR A 56 8.37 3.69 1.93
N ARG A 57 9.50 3.17 1.47
CA ARG A 57 10.12 3.56 0.21
C ARG A 57 9.81 2.49 -0.83
N LEU A 58 9.13 2.89 -1.90
CA LEU A 58 8.88 2.00 -3.04
C LEU A 58 10.22 1.57 -3.67
N PRO A 59 10.39 0.28 -4.02
CA PRO A 59 11.51 -0.19 -4.83
C PRO A 59 11.30 0.26 -6.28
N LEU A 60 11.52 1.56 -6.54
CA LEU A 60 11.37 2.18 -7.85
C LEU A 60 12.49 1.72 -8.79
N LYS A 61 12.29 0.56 -9.45
CA LYS A 61 12.98 0.23 -10.71
C LYS A 61 12.39 0.98 -11.92
N LEU A 62 11.40 1.86 -11.70
CA LEU A 62 10.66 2.59 -12.73
C LEU A 62 11.48 3.68 -13.45
N LEU A 63 12.75 3.90 -13.06
CA LEU A 63 13.62 4.94 -13.61
C LEU A 63 14.59 4.42 -14.69
N ASN A 64 14.42 3.19 -15.17
CA ASN A 64 15.23 2.69 -16.28
C ASN A 64 14.70 3.20 -17.62
N ASN A 65 15.33 4.26 -18.13
CA ASN A 65 15.37 4.68 -19.55
C ASN A 65 14.04 4.98 -20.27
N SER A 66 12.95 5.19 -19.54
CA SER A 66 11.66 5.58 -20.10
C SER A 66 11.36 7.04 -19.76
N ASP A 67 10.98 7.83 -20.77
CA ASP A 67 10.45 9.19 -20.59
C ASP A 67 9.14 9.21 -19.78
N TYR A 68 8.54 8.04 -19.54
CA TYR A 68 7.27 7.86 -18.86
C TYR A 68 7.43 7.01 -17.60
N LEU A 69 6.70 7.39 -16.54
CA LEU A 69 6.57 6.66 -15.29
C LEU A 69 5.09 6.49 -14.96
N SER A 70 4.68 5.24 -14.72
CA SER A 70 3.32 4.89 -14.32
C SER A 70 3.28 4.50 -12.85
N TYR A 71 2.31 5.04 -12.12
CA TYR A 71 1.99 4.63 -10.75
C TYR A 71 0.53 4.21 -10.68
N SER A 72 0.25 3.19 -9.87
CA SER A 72 -1.09 2.73 -9.57
C SER A 72 -1.19 2.29 -8.12
N LEU A 73 -2.33 2.54 -7.50
CA LEU A 73 -2.69 2.04 -6.18
C LEU A 73 -4.05 1.36 -6.23
N LEU A 74 -4.12 0.19 -5.61
CA LEU A 74 -5.38 -0.48 -5.29
C LEU A 74 -5.61 -0.35 -3.78
N ALA A 75 -6.67 0.36 -3.40
CA ALA A 75 -7.15 0.46 -2.03
C ALA A 75 -8.37 -0.46 -1.87
N GLN A 76 -8.23 -1.50 -1.04
CA GLN A 76 -9.28 -2.50 -0.86
C GLN A 76 -10.15 -2.20 0.35
N LYS A 77 -11.46 -2.36 0.18
CA LYS A 77 -12.42 -2.24 1.27
C LYS A 77 -12.25 -3.43 2.23
N GLN A 78 -12.33 -3.16 3.53
CA GLN A 78 -12.46 -4.22 4.53
C GLN A 78 -13.93 -4.63 4.71
N ALA A 79 -14.18 -5.95 4.74
CA ALA A 79 -15.52 -6.48 4.98
C ALA A 79 -16.05 -6.03 6.35
N GLY A 80 -17.37 -5.81 6.44
CA GLY A 80 -18.02 -5.34 7.67
C GLY A 80 -17.91 -3.84 7.95
N ARG A 81 -17.22 -3.07 7.09
CA ARG A 81 -17.20 -1.60 7.15
C ARG A 81 -18.12 -0.98 6.10
N VAL A 82 -18.85 0.07 6.48
CA VAL A 82 -19.87 0.67 5.61
C VAL A 82 -19.23 1.63 4.60
N ALA A 83 -18.46 2.62 5.08
CA ALA A 83 -17.77 3.61 4.25
C ALA A 83 -16.64 4.26 5.06
N ASP A 84 -15.41 3.78 4.88
CA ASP A 84 -14.24 4.46 5.46
C ASP A 84 -13.79 5.57 4.50
N GLY A 85 -13.58 6.78 5.03
CA GLY A 85 -13.02 7.87 4.25
C GLY A 85 -11.58 7.57 3.84
N PHE A 86 -11.30 7.74 2.55
CA PHE A 86 -9.98 7.54 1.95
C PHE A 86 -9.51 8.81 1.27
N PHE A 87 -8.28 9.21 1.60
CA PHE A 87 -7.63 10.39 1.07
C PHE A 87 -6.25 9.99 0.55
N SER A 88 -5.94 10.37 -0.68
CA SER A 88 -4.63 10.21 -1.28
C SER A 88 -4.09 11.57 -1.69
N HIS A 89 -2.84 11.81 -1.31
CA HIS A 89 -2.07 12.98 -1.69
C HIS A 89 -0.74 12.52 -2.27
N ILE A 90 -0.46 12.91 -3.51
CA ILE A 90 0.76 12.56 -4.22
C ILE A 90 1.43 13.84 -4.69
N SER A 91 2.69 14.03 -4.30
CA SER A 91 3.54 15.12 -4.76
C SER A 91 4.44 14.64 -5.90
N ILE A 92 4.41 15.36 -7.02
CA ILE A 92 5.15 15.06 -8.24
C ILE A 92 6.37 15.99 -8.33
N PRO A 93 7.54 15.51 -8.77
CA PRO A 93 8.70 16.37 -9.02
C PRO A 93 8.41 17.46 -10.06
N VAL A 94 9.11 18.59 -9.97
CA VAL A 94 8.86 19.77 -10.82
C VAL A 94 9.17 19.56 -12.30
N ASP A 95 10.05 18.62 -12.61
CA ASP A 95 10.44 18.26 -13.97
C ASP A 95 9.53 17.20 -14.62
N TRP A 96 8.39 16.87 -14.01
CA TRP A 96 7.47 15.86 -14.53
C TRP A 96 6.06 16.42 -14.73
N GLN A 97 5.42 16.00 -15.81
CA GLN A 97 4.04 16.36 -16.16
C GLN A 97 3.15 15.12 -16.16
N VAL A 98 1.98 15.21 -15.52
CA VAL A 98 0.94 14.16 -15.61
C VAL A 98 0.33 14.19 -17.01
N VAL A 99 0.44 13.08 -17.73
CA VAL A 99 -0.11 12.91 -19.09
C VAL A 99 -1.38 12.06 -19.10
N TRP A 100 -1.62 11.27 -18.05
CA TRP A 100 -2.82 10.45 -17.89
C TRP A 100 -3.12 10.22 -16.41
N ARG A 101 -4.39 10.08 -16.07
CA ARG A 101 -4.88 9.74 -14.73
C ARG A 101 -6.22 9.03 -14.80
N ASP A 102 -6.46 8.15 -13.84
CA ASP A 102 -7.74 7.48 -13.62
C ASP A 102 -7.91 7.21 -12.11
N PRO A 103 -9.09 7.50 -11.52
CA PRO A 103 -10.29 7.97 -12.20
C PRO A 103 -10.25 9.49 -12.46
N ALA A 104 -11.23 10.02 -13.21
CA ALA A 104 -11.23 11.41 -13.67
C ALA A 104 -11.35 12.43 -12.52
N GLU A 105 -11.86 11.99 -11.36
CA GLU A 105 -12.04 12.77 -10.14
C GLU A 105 -10.74 13.05 -9.39
N ILE A 106 -9.61 12.45 -9.79
CA ILE A 106 -8.31 12.86 -9.24
C ILE A 106 -8.08 14.32 -9.65
N ASP A 107 -7.93 15.19 -8.67
CA ASP A 107 -7.67 16.60 -8.90
C ASP A 107 -6.16 16.84 -9.10
N LEU A 108 -5.79 17.70 -10.07
CA LEU A 108 -4.39 18.05 -10.36
C LEU A 108 -4.23 19.55 -10.13
N ASN A 109 -3.57 19.91 -9.03
CA ASN A 109 -3.26 21.30 -8.68
C ASN A 109 -1.75 21.51 -8.72
N GLY A 110 -1.26 22.03 -9.84
CA GLY A 110 0.18 22.17 -10.08
C GLY A 110 0.86 20.80 -10.09
N ASN A 111 1.68 20.52 -9.08
CA ASN A 111 2.46 19.28 -8.98
C ASN A 111 1.89 18.31 -7.95
N GLN A 112 0.61 18.47 -7.60
CA GLN A 112 -0.05 17.65 -6.60
C GLN A 112 -1.27 16.96 -7.21
N LEU A 113 -1.34 15.64 -7.02
CA LEU A 113 -2.54 14.86 -7.29
C LEU A 113 -3.26 14.58 -5.97
N ASN A 114 -4.52 14.99 -5.88
CA ASN A 114 -5.37 14.79 -4.72
C ASN A 114 -6.57 13.93 -5.11
N TYR A 115 -6.86 12.94 -4.29
CA TYR A 115 -8.04 12.10 -4.47
C TYR A 115 -8.70 11.84 -3.11
N SER A 116 -10.02 12.00 -3.07
CA SER A 116 -10.84 11.82 -1.87
C SER A 116 -12.07 11.00 -2.23
N THR A 117 -12.32 9.92 -1.51
CA THR A 117 -13.48 9.06 -1.72
C THR A 117 -13.84 8.29 -0.46
N ASP A 118 -15.01 7.63 -0.47
CA ASP A 118 -15.37 6.64 0.54
C ASP A 118 -15.09 5.23 -0.01
N LEU A 119 -14.42 4.38 0.77
CA LEU A 119 -14.20 2.96 0.44
C LEU A 119 -15.48 2.15 0.69
N LYS A 120 -16.47 2.36 -0.18
CA LYS A 120 -17.70 1.56 -0.24
C LYS A 120 -17.50 0.23 -0.94
N GLU A 121 -16.50 0.18 -1.82
CA GLU A 121 -16.00 -0.97 -2.58
C GLU A 121 -14.49 -0.74 -2.85
N ASP A 122 -13.83 -1.70 -3.48
CA ASP A 122 -12.43 -1.57 -3.85
C ASP A 122 -12.24 -0.40 -4.83
N ARG A 123 -11.15 0.35 -4.65
CA ARG A 123 -10.83 1.53 -5.45
C ARG A 123 -9.46 1.35 -6.09
N TYR A 124 -9.44 1.45 -7.40
CA TYR A 124 -8.21 1.57 -8.16
C TYR A 124 -8.01 3.02 -8.58
N PHE A 125 -6.77 3.48 -8.52
CA PHE A 125 -6.39 4.74 -9.13
C PHE A 125 -4.94 4.71 -9.59
N GLY A 126 -4.64 5.45 -10.65
CA GLY A 126 -3.32 5.52 -11.20
C GLY A 126 -3.10 6.77 -12.04
N PHE A 127 -1.84 7.03 -12.33
CA PHE A 127 -1.43 8.13 -13.19
C PHE A 127 -0.17 7.76 -13.95
N VAL A 128 -0.01 8.38 -15.11
CA VAL A 128 1.23 8.34 -15.90
C VAL A 128 1.76 9.76 -15.95
N MET A 129 3.05 9.88 -15.65
CA MET A 129 3.78 11.12 -15.78
C MET A 129 4.90 10.96 -16.80
N LYS A 130 5.24 12.07 -17.45
CA LYS A 130 6.31 12.18 -18.44
C LYS A 130 7.32 13.22 -17.99
N ARG A 131 8.60 12.97 -18.21
CA ARG A 131 9.68 13.94 -18.05
C ARG A 131 9.82 14.86 -19.27
#